data_AF-A0A395S2V2-F1
#
_entry.id   AF-A0A395S2V2-F1
#
_cell.length_a   1.000
_cell.length_b   1.000
_cell.length_c   1.000
_cell.angle_alpha   90.00
_cell.angle_beta   90.00
_cell.angle_gamma   90.00
#
_symmetry.space_group_name_H-M   'P 1'
#
loop_
_entity.id
_entity.type
_entity.pdbx_description
1 polymer ?
#
loop_
_entity_poly.entity_id
_entity_poly.type
_entity_poly.pdbx_seq_one_letter_code
_entity_poly.pdbx_strand_id
1 'polypeptide(L)'
;MSPTQVLRVSRFDPASATSKEKQIIQLDEKDPKETLGDIRTILRDNDALEAKDLKSPFCEKNGSDVDDTMPFELYLTLLGNENLSEGDLDVYFKSKKIFTPIDQATKDMISEKLDLAFQQEPELIKKNPELLTSSFNPNEWKAVKGEISHVADLTEREWSVIIRMNCLLSGHRIMTTQYKRDGEPMQKSLDGIERSPYNAFKIKAREFEAYEISSEGLYDPADKSNKEYSFRIPRFRVDDDSSVTVVETKTSFEKSMADSSFSETSFQVAASGGLFGASLGVKVGGAKSSSDNSSSLKAREESSLIVNYNYPRVTLYWDAKSLEVSDECLYDIQMVQDNKTLNSFNEKYGHIFSKRVQIGGRLSSSEKVTSTQDASTQTQIRKLKANASASVSSSFFQASASYNNEKQSNESKSSDAKRLDKSMAWEATGGDTLLCNNPAQWCSTVSHYENWRIVNQDEVVRLYDSSPSFQKLRGLTEIWLNTLKTIKQNTLLLYSAMGNLLVVMTVSVILRNL
;
A
#
# COMPACT_ATOMS: atom_id res chain seq x y z
N MET A 1 59.80 -11.49 -19.32
CA MET A 1 58.36 -11.55 -19.63
C MET A 1 57.78 -12.53 -18.63
N SER A 2 56.98 -12.06 -17.67
CA SER A 2 56.28 -12.95 -16.74
C SER A 2 55.35 -13.87 -17.55
N PRO A 3 55.15 -15.14 -17.16
CA PRO A 3 54.21 -16.03 -17.82
C PRO A 3 52.78 -15.50 -17.65
N THR A 4 52.06 -15.30 -18.75
CA THR A 4 50.66 -14.85 -18.69
C THR A 4 49.76 -16.02 -18.31
N GLN A 5 49.13 -15.98 -17.14
CA GLN A 5 48.14 -16.97 -16.73
C GLN A 5 46.76 -16.61 -17.28
N VAL A 6 46.00 -17.61 -17.74
CA VAL A 6 44.63 -17.42 -18.23
C VAL A 6 43.67 -18.39 -17.56
N LEU A 7 42.46 -17.93 -17.28
CA LEU A 7 41.37 -18.69 -16.67
C LEU A 7 40.38 -19.13 -17.75
N ARG A 8 40.21 -20.44 -17.93
CA ARG A 8 39.23 -21.02 -18.86
C ARG A 8 37.96 -21.37 -18.11
N VAL A 9 36.90 -20.62 -18.37
CA VAL A 9 35.64 -20.71 -17.63
C VAL A 9 34.66 -21.58 -18.40
N SER A 10 34.18 -22.64 -17.76
CA SER A 10 33.23 -23.59 -18.32
C SER A 10 31.97 -23.71 -17.46
N ARG A 11 30.82 -23.91 -18.12
CA ARG A 11 29.53 -24.14 -17.47
C ARG A 11 29.16 -25.62 -17.58
N PHE A 12 28.96 -26.28 -16.45
CA PHE A 12 28.48 -27.66 -16.38
C PHE A 12 26.95 -27.74 -16.34
N ASP A 13 26.35 -28.55 -17.20
CA ASP A 13 24.93 -28.85 -17.21
C ASP A 13 24.64 -30.23 -16.60
N PRO A 14 23.98 -30.30 -15.41
CA PRO A 14 23.63 -31.57 -14.77
C PRO A 14 22.58 -32.40 -15.52
N ALA A 15 21.86 -31.82 -16.51
CA ALA A 15 20.87 -32.57 -17.30
C ALA A 15 21.54 -33.48 -18.33
N SER A 16 22.54 -32.93 -19.01
CA SER A 16 23.29 -33.63 -20.05
C SER A 16 24.60 -34.25 -19.53
N ALA A 17 25.02 -33.90 -18.31
CA ALA A 17 26.32 -34.24 -17.74
C ALA A 17 27.49 -33.77 -18.63
N THR A 18 27.33 -32.62 -19.30
CA THR A 18 28.33 -32.04 -20.19
C THR A 18 28.72 -30.62 -19.76
N SER A 19 29.96 -30.23 -20.07
CA SER A 19 30.49 -28.88 -19.85
C SER A 19 30.62 -28.12 -21.17
N LYS A 20 30.25 -26.84 -21.18
CA LYS A 20 30.45 -25.95 -22.32
C LYS A 20 31.34 -24.78 -21.92
N GLU A 21 32.42 -24.57 -22.66
CA GLU A 21 33.31 -23.41 -22.47
C GLU A 21 32.55 -22.11 -22.73
N LYS A 22 32.74 -21.14 -21.83
CA LYS A 22 32.03 -19.86 -21.83
C LYS A 22 32.94 -18.71 -22.22
N GLN A 23 34.08 -18.58 -21.57
CA GLN A 23 34.98 -17.44 -21.74
C GLN A 23 36.38 -17.78 -21.25
N ILE A 24 37.39 -17.11 -21.80
CA ILE A 24 38.77 -17.13 -21.32
C ILE A 24 39.10 -15.74 -20.79
N ILE A 25 39.63 -15.67 -19.57
CA ILE A 25 39.97 -14.42 -18.87
C ILE A 25 41.48 -14.39 -18.63
N GLN A 26 42.16 -13.30 -18.96
CA GLN A 26 43.56 -13.12 -18.61
C GLN A 26 43.67 -12.65 -17.16
N LEU A 27 44.55 -13.28 -16.37
CA LEU A 27 44.74 -12.92 -14.96
C LEU A 27 45.95 -11.99 -14.80
N ASP A 28 45.77 -10.93 -14.03
CA ASP A 28 46.86 -10.02 -13.64
C ASP A 28 47.62 -10.56 -12.42
N GLU A 29 48.89 -10.16 -12.27
CA GLU A 29 49.72 -10.53 -11.10
C GLU A 29 49.16 -10.01 -9.76
N LYS A 30 48.26 -9.01 -9.81
CA LYS A 30 47.65 -8.39 -8.63
C LYS A 30 46.29 -8.97 -8.26
N ASP A 31 45.75 -9.86 -9.07
CA ASP A 31 44.43 -10.44 -8.81
C ASP A 31 44.49 -11.38 -7.60
N PRO A 32 43.55 -11.27 -6.64
CA PRO A 32 43.46 -12.21 -5.53
C PRO A 32 43.05 -13.59 -6.05
N LYS A 33 43.84 -14.62 -5.71
CA LYS A 33 43.65 -16.01 -6.18
C LYS A 33 43.77 -17.02 -5.03
N GLU A 34 43.49 -16.59 -3.80
CA GLU A 34 43.63 -17.46 -2.62
C GLU A 34 42.50 -18.50 -2.57
N THR A 35 41.26 -18.07 -2.87
CA THR A 35 40.07 -18.90 -2.77
C THR A 35 39.20 -18.85 -4.02
N LEU A 36 38.29 -19.82 -4.16
CA LEU A 36 37.26 -19.79 -5.20
C LEU A 36 36.31 -18.59 -5.09
N GLY A 37 36.12 -18.04 -3.88
CA GLY A 37 35.41 -16.78 -3.67
C GLY A 37 36.08 -15.60 -4.38
N ASP A 38 37.41 -15.54 -4.38
CA ASP A 38 38.17 -14.50 -5.09
C ASP A 38 38.01 -14.67 -6.60
N ILE A 39 38.10 -15.92 -7.09
CA ILE A 39 37.84 -16.25 -8.50
C ILE A 39 36.42 -15.88 -8.91
N ARG A 40 35.40 -16.12 -8.08
CA ARG A 40 34.01 -15.69 -8.36
C ARG A 40 33.90 -14.18 -8.53
N THR A 41 34.70 -13.40 -7.79
CA THR A 41 34.74 -11.95 -7.93
C THR A 41 35.33 -11.55 -9.28
N ILE A 42 36.44 -12.17 -9.69
CA ILE A 42 37.05 -11.98 -11.02
C ILE A 42 36.07 -12.35 -12.14
N LEU A 43 35.34 -13.46 -12.01
CA LEU A 43 34.33 -13.88 -12.99
C LEU A 43 33.17 -12.88 -13.11
N ARG A 44 32.81 -12.21 -12.01
CA ARG A 44 31.75 -11.21 -11.99
C ARG A 44 32.22 -9.91 -12.64
N ASP A 45 33.43 -9.46 -12.31
CA ASP A 45 33.99 -8.21 -12.82
C ASP A 45 34.30 -8.28 -14.32
N ASN A 46 34.46 -9.50 -14.87
CA ASN A 46 34.62 -9.77 -16.30
C ASN A 46 33.33 -10.22 -17.02
N ASP A 47 32.16 -10.07 -16.38
CA ASP A 47 30.84 -10.46 -16.91
C ASP A 47 30.73 -11.94 -17.39
N ALA A 48 31.56 -12.83 -16.84
CA ALA A 48 31.58 -14.25 -17.22
C ALA A 48 30.42 -15.07 -16.60
N LEU A 49 29.64 -14.47 -15.69
CA LEU A 49 28.47 -15.07 -15.04
C LEU A 49 27.18 -14.32 -15.40
N GLU A 50 26.20 -15.05 -15.98
CA GLU A 50 24.86 -14.52 -16.17
C GLU A 50 24.14 -14.33 -14.82
N ALA A 51 23.16 -13.42 -14.74
CA ALA A 51 22.46 -13.09 -13.49
C ALA A 51 21.90 -14.32 -12.72
N LYS A 52 21.48 -15.37 -13.44
CA LYS A 52 20.97 -16.63 -12.86
C LYS A 52 22.07 -17.54 -12.29
N ASP A 53 23.31 -17.35 -12.73
CA ASP A 53 24.47 -18.19 -12.40
C ASP A 53 25.39 -17.52 -11.36
N LEU A 54 25.10 -16.28 -10.95
CA LEU A 54 25.87 -15.55 -9.93
C LEU A 54 26.02 -16.32 -8.60
N LYS A 55 25.00 -17.11 -8.25
CA LYS A 55 24.97 -17.95 -7.05
C LYS A 55 25.14 -19.44 -7.35
N SER A 56 25.59 -19.81 -8.55
CA SER A 56 25.85 -21.19 -8.91
C SER A 56 27.10 -21.70 -8.21
N PRO A 57 27.09 -22.89 -7.57
CA PRO A 57 28.29 -23.43 -6.96
C PRO A 57 29.35 -23.69 -8.04
N PHE A 58 30.63 -23.58 -7.66
CA PHE A 58 31.70 -24.17 -8.47
C PHE A 58 31.54 -25.69 -8.46
N CYS A 59 32.14 -26.35 -9.44
CA CYS A 59 32.10 -27.79 -9.50
C CYS A 59 33.36 -28.40 -10.09
N GLU A 60 33.53 -29.70 -9.90
CA GLU A 60 34.51 -30.51 -10.64
C GLU A 60 34.04 -30.80 -12.08
N LYS A 61 34.92 -31.41 -12.91
CA LYS A 61 34.59 -31.88 -14.28
C LYS A 61 33.38 -32.83 -14.32
N ASN A 62 33.11 -33.55 -13.23
CA ASN A 62 31.99 -34.47 -13.07
C ASN A 62 30.71 -33.80 -12.54
N GLY A 63 30.76 -32.51 -12.19
CA GLY A 63 29.61 -31.75 -11.67
C GLY A 63 29.38 -31.83 -10.15
N SER A 64 30.34 -32.34 -9.38
CA SER A 64 30.31 -32.32 -7.90
C SER A 64 30.52 -30.90 -7.39
N ASP A 65 29.70 -30.46 -6.43
CA ASP A 65 29.70 -29.08 -5.95
C ASP A 65 30.94 -28.80 -5.08
N VAL A 66 31.56 -27.64 -5.29
CA VAL A 66 32.72 -27.15 -4.54
C VAL A 66 32.37 -25.78 -3.95
N ASP A 67 32.68 -25.62 -2.66
CA ASP A 67 32.39 -24.41 -1.90
C ASP A 67 33.38 -23.28 -2.20
N ASP A 68 32.91 -22.04 -2.15
CA ASP A 68 33.72 -20.84 -2.43
C ASP A 68 34.89 -20.64 -1.45
N THR A 69 34.82 -21.25 -0.25
CA THR A 69 35.91 -21.21 0.74
C THR A 69 37.08 -22.14 0.38
N MET A 70 36.95 -22.98 -0.65
CA MET A 70 38.04 -23.86 -1.06
C MET A 70 39.24 -23.06 -1.59
N PRO A 71 40.47 -23.37 -1.12
CA PRO A 71 41.68 -22.79 -1.69
C PRO A 71 41.81 -23.08 -3.19
N PHE A 72 42.10 -22.06 -3.98
CA PHE A 72 42.06 -22.17 -5.45
C PHE A 72 43.08 -23.18 -6.00
N GLU A 73 44.28 -23.23 -5.43
CA GLU A 73 45.31 -24.22 -5.80
C GLU A 73 44.86 -25.67 -5.55
N LEU A 74 44.14 -25.90 -4.44
CA LEU A 74 43.59 -27.20 -4.11
C LEU A 74 42.50 -27.60 -5.09
N TYR A 75 41.64 -26.65 -5.47
CA TYR A 75 40.63 -26.86 -6.51
C TYR A 75 41.24 -27.21 -7.87
N LEU A 76 42.28 -26.51 -8.30
CA LEU A 76 42.97 -26.79 -9.56
C LEU A 76 43.64 -28.18 -9.54
N THR A 77 44.20 -28.58 -8.39
CA THR A 77 44.77 -29.92 -8.19
C THR A 77 43.69 -31.00 -8.34
N LEU A 78 42.48 -30.77 -7.80
CA LEU A 78 41.33 -31.69 -7.96
C LEU A 78 40.88 -31.83 -9.42
N LEU A 79 41.05 -30.79 -10.24
CA LEU A 79 40.76 -30.83 -11.67
C LEU A 79 41.84 -31.53 -12.51
N GLY A 80 42.95 -31.94 -11.87
CA GLY A 80 44.08 -32.62 -12.51
C GLY A 80 45.04 -31.68 -13.23
N ASN A 81 45.12 -30.40 -12.82
CA ASN A 81 46.11 -29.48 -13.38
C ASN A 81 47.47 -29.73 -12.75
N GLU A 82 48.44 -30.21 -13.55
CA GLU A 82 49.77 -30.61 -13.06
C GLU A 82 50.75 -29.44 -12.91
N ASN A 83 50.50 -28.28 -13.56
CA ASN A 83 51.36 -27.09 -13.51
C ASN A 83 50.57 -25.85 -13.02
N LEU A 84 50.66 -25.54 -11.73
CA LEU A 84 49.92 -24.43 -11.08
C LEU A 84 50.59 -23.05 -11.28
N SER A 85 51.87 -23.02 -11.64
CA SER A 85 52.66 -21.79 -11.75
C SER A 85 52.69 -21.19 -13.16
N GLU A 86 52.44 -21.98 -14.22
CA GLU A 86 52.41 -21.51 -15.61
C GLU A 86 51.41 -22.34 -16.44
N GLY A 87 50.37 -21.71 -16.99
CA GLY A 87 49.44 -22.40 -17.89
C GLY A 87 47.99 -21.88 -17.90
N ASP A 88 47.16 -22.62 -18.63
CA ASP A 88 45.71 -22.48 -18.68
C ASP A 88 45.06 -23.06 -17.40
N LEU A 89 44.29 -22.26 -16.67
CA LEU A 89 43.63 -22.65 -15.43
C LEU A 89 42.14 -22.89 -15.68
N ASP A 90 41.71 -24.15 -15.64
CA ASP A 90 40.30 -24.51 -15.85
C ASP A 90 39.43 -24.25 -14.61
N VAL A 91 38.25 -23.65 -14.81
CA VAL A 91 37.24 -23.43 -13.77
C VAL A 91 35.85 -23.80 -14.28
N TYR A 92 35.11 -24.55 -13.47
CA TYR A 92 33.76 -25.00 -13.79
C TYR A 92 32.73 -24.50 -12.77
N PHE A 93 31.58 -24.01 -13.25
CA PHE A 93 30.43 -23.71 -12.40
C PHE A 93 29.16 -24.40 -12.90
N LYS A 94 28.30 -24.78 -11.95
CA LYS A 94 27.14 -25.63 -12.22
C LYS A 94 25.91 -24.83 -12.60
N SER A 95 25.23 -25.21 -13.67
CA SER A 95 23.94 -24.60 -14.02
C SER A 95 22.86 -25.01 -13.02
N LYS A 96 22.11 -24.04 -12.49
CA LYS A 96 20.93 -24.30 -11.65
C LYS A 96 19.73 -24.62 -12.55
N LYS A 97 19.19 -25.85 -12.44
CA LYS A 97 17.93 -26.25 -13.12
C LYS A 97 16.76 -25.46 -12.53
N ILE A 98 15.85 -25.00 -13.40
CA ILE A 98 14.55 -24.42 -13.00
C ILE A 98 13.44 -25.50 -13.00
N PHE A 99 13.66 -26.69 -13.57
CA PHE A 99 12.65 -27.76 -13.60
C PHE A 99 13.25 -29.18 -13.46
N THR A 100 12.61 -30.02 -12.65
CA THR A 100 12.88 -31.46 -12.51
C THR A 100 12.24 -32.25 -13.66
N PRO A 101 12.82 -33.40 -14.06
CA PRO A 101 12.23 -34.28 -15.06
C PRO A 101 10.93 -34.91 -14.54
N ILE A 102 9.93 -34.97 -15.42
CA ILE A 102 8.62 -35.58 -15.19
C ILE A 102 8.77 -37.07 -14.84
N ASP A 103 8.06 -37.53 -13.80
CA ASP A 103 8.12 -38.91 -13.31
C ASP A 103 7.46 -39.91 -14.26
N GLN A 104 7.76 -41.20 -14.05
CA GLN A 104 7.29 -42.27 -14.92
C GLN A 104 5.77 -42.44 -14.88
N ALA A 105 5.13 -42.16 -13.74
CA ALA A 105 3.67 -42.18 -13.61
C ALA A 105 2.99 -41.15 -14.53
N THR A 106 3.61 -39.98 -14.67
CA THR A 106 3.13 -38.93 -15.58
C THR A 106 3.43 -39.26 -17.05
N LYS A 107 4.54 -39.95 -17.35
CA LYS A 107 4.80 -40.45 -18.71
C LYS A 107 3.82 -41.54 -19.12
N ASP A 108 3.47 -42.42 -18.20
CA ASP A 108 2.53 -43.51 -18.46
C ASP A 108 1.12 -42.94 -18.70
N MET A 109 0.71 -41.91 -17.95
CA MET A 109 -0.56 -41.18 -18.16
C MET A 109 -0.61 -40.40 -19.49
N ILE A 110 0.54 -39.95 -20.02
CA ILE A 110 0.64 -39.30 -21.34
C ILE A 110 0.63 -40.34 -22.48
N SER A 111 1.10 -41.56 -22.21
CA SER A 111 1.19 -42.65 -23.19
C SER A 111 -0.12 -43.44 -23.37
N GLU A 112 -1.03 -43.40 -22.40
CA GLU A 112 -2.41 -43.85 -22.59
C GLU A 112 -3.12 -42.89 -23.55
N LYS A 113 -3.18 -43.33 -24.81
CA LYS A 113 -3.77 -42.62 -25.95
C LYS A 113 -5.10 -41.95 -25.59
N LEU A 114 -5.07 -40.62 -25.49
CA LEU A 114 -6.23 -39.81 -25.81
C LEU A 114 -6.40 -39.92 -27.32
N ASP A 115 -7.34 -40.74 -27.77
CA ASP A 115 -7.61 -41.02 -29.18
C ASP A 115 -8.18 -39.75 -29.84
N LEU A 116 -7.29 -38.90 -30.36
CA LEU A 116 -7.58 -37.69 -31.12
C LEU A 116 -7.11 -37.83 -32.58
N ALA A 117 -7.22 -39.03 -33.15
CA ALA A 117 -7.02 -39.22 -34.57
C ALA A 117 -8.20 -38.59 -35.34
N PHE A 118 -8.02 -37.36 -35.82
CA PHE A 118 -8.90 -36.79 -36.85
C PHE A 118 -8.74 -37.59 -38.14
N GLN A 119 -9.83 -38.12 -38.69
CA GLN A 119 -9.81 -39.02 -39.86
C GLN A 119 -9.40 -38.35 -41.18
N GLN A 120 -9.19 -37.03 -41.20
CA GLN A 120 -8.57 -36.30 -42.32
C GLN A 120 -7.65 -35.19 -41.78
N GLU A 121 -6.43 -35.12 -42.30
CA GLU A 121 -5.49 -34.04 -41.99
C GLU A 121 -6.11 -32.68 -42.39
N PRO A 122 -6.25 -31.71 -41.48
CA PRO A 122 -6.56 -30.37 -41.88
C PRO A 122 -5.34 -29.78 -42.57
N GLU A 123 -5.55 -29.11 -43.71
CA GLU A 123 -4.51 -28.36 -44.40
C GLU A 123 -3.78 -27.45 -43.40
N LEU A 124 -2.47 -27.66 -43.28
CA LEU A 124 -1.60 -26.87 -42.41
C LEU A 124 -1.86 -25.39 -42.65
N ILE A 125 -2.31 -24.69 -41.61
CA ILE A 125 -2.42 -23.24 -41.58
C ILE A 125 -1.05 -22.70 -42.01
N LYS A 126 -1.00 -22.15 -43.24
CA LYS A 126 0.18 -21.47 -43.77
C LYS A 126 0.68 -20.52 -42.69
N LYS A 127 1.94 -20.67 -42.29
CA LYS A 127 2.62 -19.83 -41.30
C LYS A 127 2.23 -18.37 -41.55
N ASN A 128 1.33 -17.84 -40.72
CA ASN A 128 0.92 -16.46 -40.82
C ASN A 128 1.87 -15.67 -39.91
N PRO A 129 2.85 -14.91 -40.45
CA PRO A 129 3.80 -14.14 -39.66
C PRO A 129 3.13 -13.10 -38.73
N GLU A 130 1.84 -12.83 -38.93
CA GLU A 130 0.97 -12.04 -38.05
C GLU A 130 0.76 -12.65 -36.65
N LEU A 131 1.01 -13.96 -36.46
CA LEU A 131 0.97 -14.57 -35.11
C LEU A 131 2.26 -14.33 -34.30
N LEU A 132 3.31 -13.80 -34.94
CA LEU A 132 4.57 -13.41 -34.29
C LEU A 132 4.71 -11.90 -34.12
N THR A 133 3.80 -11.09 -34.68
CA THR A 133 3.62 -9.72 -34.23
C THR A 133 2.99 -9.76 -32.84
N SER A 134 3.60 -9.09 -31.86
CA SER A 134 3.04 -9.07 -30.49
C SER A 134 1.56 -8.72 -30.55
N SER A 135 0.70 -9.52 -29.91
CA SER A 135 -0.71 -9.18 -29.68
C SER A 135 -0.90 -7.92 -28.82
N PHE A 136 0.19 -7.27 -28.41
CA PHE A 136 0.20 -5.95 -27.82
C PHE A 136 -0.28 -4.92 -28.84
N ASN A 137 -1.58 -4.62 -28.78
CA ASN A 137 -2.15 -3.44 -29.40
C ASN A 137 -2.18 -2.31 -28.35
N PRO A 138 -1.31 -1.29 -28.45
CA PRO A 138 -1.31 -0.19 -27.48
C PRO A 138 -2.62 0.59 -27.45
N ASN A 139 -3.48 0.47 -28.46
CA ASN A 139 -4.80 1.10 -28.43
C ASN A 139 -5.81 0.34 -27.57
N GLU A 140 -5.68 -0.98 -27.41
CA GLU A 140 -6.49 -1.78 -26.48
C GLU A 140 -6.15 -1.49 -25.01
N TRP A 141 -5.00 -0.86 -24.74
CA TRP A 141 -4.51 -0.54 -23.40
C TRP A 141 -4.65 0.95 -23.03
N LYS A 142 -5.44 1.71 -23.80
CA LYS A 142 -5.71 3.13 -23.56
C LYS A 142 -7.15 3.33 -23.10
N ALA A 143 -7.34 4.01 -21.97
CA ALA A 143 -8.65 4.53 -21.59
C ALA A 143 -9.08 5.66 -22.56
N VAL A 144 -10.39 5.91 -22.65
CA VAL A 144 -10.94 7.02 -23.45
C VAL A 144 -10.44 8.34 -22.88
N LYS A 145 -9.94 9.22 -23.75
CA LYS A 145 -9.45 10.56 -23.38
C LYS A 145 -10.62 11.56 -23.34
N GLY A 146 -10.86 12.18 -22.19
CA GLY A 146 -11.76 13.33 -22.02
C GLY A 146 -11.03 14.67 -22.10
N GLU A 147 -11.79 15.77 -22.12
CA GLU A 147 -11.26 17.12 -21.95
C GLU A 147 -10.84 17.33 -20.48
N ILE A 148 -9.59 17.74 -20.24
CA ILE A 148 -8.95 17.67 -18.93
C ILE A 148 -9.07 19.02 -18.21
N SER A 149 -9.67 19.03 -17.02
CA SER A 149 -9.53 20.15 -16.09
C SER A 149 -8.11 20.22 -15.58
N HIS A 150 -7.40 21.28 -15.94
CA HIS A 150 -6.06 21.55 -15.42
C HIS A 150 -6.16 22.14 -14.02
N VAL A 151 -5.59 21.43 -13.04
CA VAL A 151 -5.65 21.81 -11.62
C VAL A 151 -5.13 23.23 -11.36
N ALA A 152 -4.14 23.66 -12.15
CA ALA A 152 -3.54 24.99 -12.06
C ALA A 152 -4.48 26.12 -12.51
N ASP A 153 -5.49 25.81 -13.31
CA ASP A 153 -6.45 26.77 -13.85
C ASP A 153 -7.71 26.91 -12.98
N LEU A 154 -7.82 26.10 -11.92
CA LEU A 154 -8.96 26.13 -11.02
C LEU A 154 -8.97 27.42 -10.18
N THR A 155 -10.10 28.11 -10.23
CA THR A 155 -10.38 29.30 -9.43
C THR A 155 -10.58 28.95 -7.94
N GLU A 156 -10.47 29.94 -7.06
CA GLU A 156 -10.74 29.76 -5.62
C GLU A 156 -12.16 29.21 -5.36
N ARG A 157 -13.14 29.61 -6.18
CA ARG A 157 -14.52 29.13 -6.07
C ARG A 157 -14.62 27.63 -6.38
N GLU A 158 -13.93 27.17 -7.41
CA GLU A 158 -13.93 25.76 -7.81
C GLU A 158 -13.22 24.90 -6.77
N TRP A 159 -12.11 25.38 -6.23
CA TRP A 159 -11.48 24.77 -5.06
C TRP A 159 -12.44 24.67 -3.87
N SER A 160 -13.20 25.72 -3.58
CA SER A 160 -14.22 25.71 -2.52
C SER A 160 -15.30 24.63 -2.75
N VAL A 161 -15.71 24.40 -4.00
CA VAL A 161 -16.63 23.30 -4.36
C VAL A 161 -15.98 21.95 -4.08
N ILE A 162 -14.76 21.72 -4.57
CA ILE A 162 -14.00 20.46 -4.37
C ILE A 162 -13.87 20.15 -2.87
N ILE A 163 -13.50 21.14 -2.07
CA ILE A 163 -13.30 21.00 -0.62
C ILE A 163 -14.59 20.59 0.10
N ARG A 164 -15.71 21.24 -0.23
CA ARG A 164 -17.01 20.97 0.40
C ARG A 164 -17.60 19.63 -0.01
N MET A 165 -17.53 19.28 -1.30
CA MET A 165 -18.07 18.01 -1.80
C MET A 165 -17.35 16.79 -1.21
N ASN A 166 -16.11 16.98 -0.77
CA ASN A 166 -15.27 15.92 -0.20
C ASN A 166 -15.10 16.01 1.33
N CYS A 167 -15.65 17.05 1.98
CA CYS A 167 -15.45 17.31 3.41
C CYS A 167 -13.96 17.22 3.80
N LEU A 168 -13.07 17.86 3.03
CA LEU A 168 -11.61 17.73 3.18
C LEU A 168 -11.06 18.33 4.47
N LEU A 169 -11.84 19.18 5.14
CA LEU A 169 -11.45 19.88 6.37
C LEU A 169 -12.03 19.22 7.63
N SER A 170 -12.68 18.07 7.48
CA SER A 170 -13.27 17.29 8.56
C SER A 170 -12.37 16.16 9.01
N GLY A 171 -12.37 15.87 10.32
CA GLY A 171 -11.79 14.63 10.84
C GLY A 171 -12.68 13.42 10.57
N HIS A 172 -12.21 12.24 10.98
CA HIS A 172 -12.96 11.00 10.92
C HIS A 172 -13.25 10.46 12.32
N ARG A 173 -14.50 10.11 12.58
CA ARG A 173 -14.95 9.42 13.78
C ARG A 173 -14.72 7.92 13.66
N ILE A 174 -14.36 7.31 14.78
CA ILE A 174 -14.21 5.86 14.87
C ILE A 174 -15.50 5.29 15.43
N MET A 175 -16.10 4.40 14.66
CA MET A 175 -17.33 3.71 15.01
C MET A 175 -17.00 2.47 15.85
N THR A 176 -17.68 2.35 16.98
CA THR A 176 -17.50 1.24 17.90
C THR A 176 -18.85 0.63 18.24
N THR A 177 -18.97 -0.69 18.12
CA THR A 177 -20.22 -1.41 18.38
C THR A 177 -20.07 -2.26 19.63
N GLN A 178 -21.14 -2.30 20.44
CA GLN A 178 -21.22 -3.18 21.59
C GLN A 178 -21.94 -4.46 21.18
N TYR A 179 -21.37 -5.62 21.50
CA TYR A 179 -21.98 -6.91 21.24
C TYR A 179 -21.83 -7.83 22.45
N LYS A 180 -22.77 -8.76 22.59
CA LYS A 180 -22.73 -9.80 23.62
C LYS A 180 -22.47 -11.13 22.93
N ARG A 181 -21.44 -11.85 23.37
CA ARG A 181 -21.23 -13.26 23.01
C ARG A 181 -21.80 -14.10 24.14
N ASP A 182 -22.45 -15.22 23.83
CA ASP A 182 -23.06 -16.07 24.86
C ASP A 182 -22.03 -16.48 25.92
N GLY A 183 -22.39 -16.29 27.20
CA GLY A 183 -21.51 -16.56 28.34
C GLY A 183 -20.43 -15.51 28.63
N GLU A 184 -20.25 -14.51 27.78
CA GLU A 184 -19.20 -13.47 27.91
C GLU A 184 -19.79 -12.12 28.37
N PRO A 185 -19.00 -11.29 29.08
CA PRO A 185 -19.36 -9.90 29.34
C PRO A 185 -19.53 -9.13 28.02
N MET A 186 -20.28 -8.02 28.07
CA MET A 186 -20.48 -7.15 26.91
C MET A 186 -19.12 -6.70 26.35
N GLN A 187 -18.84 -7.09 25.11
CA GLN A 187 -17.61 -6.76 24.40
C GLN A 187 -17.85 -5.55 23.49
N LYS A 188 -16.79 -4.80 23.20
CA LYS A 188 -16.84 -3.65 22.30
C LYS A 188 -15.85 -3.87 21.16
N SER A 189 -16.32 -3.88 19.93
CA SER A 189 -15.48 -3.96 18.74
C SER A 189 -15.27 -2.60 18.12
N LEU A 190 -14.12 -2.47 17.49
CA LEU A 190 -13.82 -1.42 16.55
C LEU A 190 -14.45 -1.83 15.20
N ASP A 191 -15.48 -1.10 14.76
CA ASP A 191 -16.37 -1.55 13.70
C ASP A 191 -16.07 -0.87 12.36
N GLY A 192 -15.76 0.43 12.40
CA GLY A 192 -15.49 1.19 11.19
C GLY A 192 -15.04 2.62 11.44
N ILE A 193 -14.95 3.38 10.36
CA ILE A 193 -14.62 4.79 10.35
C ILE A 193 -15.67 5.56 9.55
N GLU A 194 -15.92 6.81 9.93
CA GLU A 194 -16.82 7.69 9.20
C GLU A 194 -16.32 9.11 9.25
N ARG A 195 -16.60 9.89 8.21
CA ARG A 195 -16.20 11.30 8.17
C ARG A 195 -17.14 12.15 9.02
N SER A 196 -16.58 13.10 9.75
CA SER A 196 -17.39 14.08 10.48
C SER A 196 -18.05 15.07 9.52
N PRO A 197 -19.33 15.44 9.74
CA PRO A 197 -19.95 16.55 9.01
C PRO A 197 -19.48 17.92 9.49
N TYR A 198 -18.70 18.01 10.59
CA TYR A 198 -18.19 19.24 11.16
C TYR A 198 -16.74 19.49 10.74
N ASN A 199 -16.50 20.65 10.15
CA ASN A 199 -15.15 21.06 9.78
C ASN A 199 -14.32 21.41 11.02
N ALA A 200 -13.25 20.66 11.25
CA ALA A 200 -12.28 20.97 12.30
C ALA A 200 -11.33 22.10 11.87
N PHE A 201 -11.15 22.29 10.55
CA PHE A 201 -10.22 23.26 9.99
C PHE A 201 -10.86 24.23 9.01
N LYS A 202 -10.16 25.34 8.78
CA LYS A 202 -10.35 26.31 7.69
C LYS A 202 -9.03 26.41 6.92
N ILE A 203 -9.10 26.71 5.62
CA ILE A 203 -7.92 26.99 4.81
C ILE A 203 -7.45 28.41 5.08
N LYS A 204 -6.17 28.57 5.37
CA LYS A 204 -5.51 29.88 5.49
C LYS A 204 -5.43 30.56 4.14
N ALA A 205 -5.71 31.86 4.12
CA ALA A 205 -5.40 32.67 2.96
C ALA A 205 -3.87 32.71 2.79
N ARG A 206 -3.41 32.63 1.54
CA ARG A 206 -1.99 32.77 1.18
C ARG A 206 -1.86 33.81 0.09
N GLU A 207 -0.75 34.52 0.14
CA GLU A 207 -0.34 35.44 -0.91
C GLU A 207 0.15 34.66 -2.13
N PHE A 208 -0.11 35.24 -3.29
CA PHE A 208 0.30 34.77 -4.59
C PHE A 208 0.94 35.92 -5.35
N GLU A 209 2.05 35.60 -6.00
CA GLU A 209 2.60 36.45 -7.02
C GLU A 209 1.70 36.41 -8.26
N ALA A 210 1.67 37.50 -9.04
CA ALA A 210 0.80 37.61 -10.22
C ALA A 210 1.03 36.48 -11.25
N TYR A 211 2.26 35.95 -11.33
CA TYR A 211 2.61 34.84 -12.23
C TYR A 211 2.16 33.46 -11.74
N GLU A 212 1.76 33.33 -10.47
CA GLU A 212 1.31 32.05 -9.87
C GLU A 212 -0.18 31.79 -10.10
N ILE A 213 -0.91 32.75 -10.66
CA ILE A 213 -2.35 32.67 -10.88
C ILE A 213 -2.59 32.49 -12.37
N SER A 214 -3.25 31.40 -12.73
CA SER A 214 -3.79 31.18 -14.07
C SER A 214 -4.78 32.31 -14.39
N SER A 215 -4.37 33.17 -15.32
CA SER A 215 -5.00 34.45 -15.54
C SER A 215 -6.14 34.38 -16.56
N GLU A 216 -7.30 33.88 -16.15
CA GLU A 216 -8.54 34.30 -16.80
C GLU A 216 -9.08 35.54 -16.07
N GLY A 217 -8.71 36.73 -16.57
CA GLY A 217 -9.38 38.00 -16.26
C GLY A 217 -8.82 38.87 -15.12
N LEU A 218 -7.72 38.48 -14.47
CA LEU A 218 -7.12 39.27 -13.36
C LEU A 218 -5.71 39.80 -13.61
N TYR A 219 -5.00 39.24 -14.60
CA TYR A 219 -3.66 39.69 -14.98
C TYR A 219 -3.76 40.60 -16.21
N ASP A 220 -3.51 41.89 -16.01
CA ASP A 220 -3.16 42.79 -17.10
C ASP A 220 -1.62 42.85 -17.16
N PRO A 221 -0.97 42.28 -18.19
CA PRO A 221 0.48 42.37 -18.36
C PRO A 221 0.99 43.83 -18.48
N ALA A 222 0.11 44.81 -18.67
CA ALA A 222 0.44 46.23 -18.63
C ALA A 222 0.36 46.86 -17.22
N ASP A 223 -0.28 46.21 -16.25
CA ASP A 223 -0.32 46.66 -14.85
C ASP A 223 0.98 46.27 -14.12
N LYS A 224 1.89 47.23 -13.99
CA LYS A 224 3.18 47.07 -13.28
C LYS A 224 3.05 47.15 -11.75
N SER A 225 1.85 47.12 -11.20
CA SER A 225 1.68 47.10 -9.75
C SER A 225 2.03 45.71 -9.20
N ASN A 226 2.92 45.65 -8.21
CA ASN A 226 3.15 44.46 -7.38
C ASN A 226 1.93 44.22 -6.48
N LYS A 227 0.76 43.95 -7.06
CA LYS A 227 -0.43 43.59 -6.28
C LYS A 227 -0.26 42.16 -5.80
N GLU A 228 -0.04 42.02 -4.50
CA GLU A 228 -0.16 40.74 -3.83
C GLU A 228 -1.63 40.32 -3.84
N TYR A 229 -1.92 39.14 -4.39
CA TYR A 229 -3.27 38.57 -4.36
C TYR A 229 -3.34 37.56 -3.23
N SER A 230 -4.40 37.61 -2.42
CA SER A 230 -4.60 36.68 -1.30
C SER A 230 -5.80 35.76 -1.57
N PHE A 231 -5.55 34.47 -1.74
CA PHE A 231 -6.59 33.45 -1.98
C PHE A 231 -6.49 32.28 -1.00
N ARG A 232 -7.61 31.57 -0.78
CA ARG A 232 -7.71 30.34 0.04
C ARG A 232 -7.66 29.08 -0.82
N ILE A 233 -6.65 28.99 -1.67
CA ILE A 233 -6.40 27.81 -2.52
C ILE A 233 -5.41 26.87 -1.80
N PRO A 234 -5.73 25.57 -1.68
CA PRO A 234 -4.88 24.62 -0.97
C PRO A 234 -3.51 24.45 -1.64
N ARG A 235 -2.53 23.97 -0.86
CA ARG A 235 -1.26 23.51 -1.44
C ARG A 235 -1.48 22.16 -2.10
N PHE A 236 -1.05 22.04 -3.34
CA PHE A 236 -1.28 20.86 -4.13
C PHE A 236 -0.09 20.49 -5.02
N ARG A 237 -0.09 19.25 -5.48
CA ARG A 237 0.80 18.73 -6.53
C ARG A 237 -0.06 17.98 -7.55
N VAL A 238 0.13 18.28 -8.83
CA VAL A 238 -0.47 17.51 -9.92
C VAL A 238 0.00 16.05 -9.81
N ASP A 239 -0.93 15.12 -9.92
CA ASP A 239 -0.72 13.70 -9.67
C ASP A 239 -1.63 12.89 -10.59
N ASP A 240 -1.21 12.69 -11.84
CA ASP A 240 -2.02 12.07 -12.89
C ASP A 240 -1.66 10.59 -13.14
N ASP A 241 -0.83 10.00 -12.28
CA ASP A 241 -0.33 8.64 -12.44
C ASP A 241 -1.41 7.60 -12.09
N SER A 242 -2.07 7.08 -13.12
CA SER A 242 -3.03 5.98 -12.97
C SER A 242 -2.34 4.68 -12.56
N SER A 243 -2.97 3.92 -11.66
CA SER A 243 -2.40 2.68 -11.12
C SER A 243 -3.45 1.64 -10.75
N VAL A 244 -3.07 0.36 -10.79
CA VAL A 244 -3.85 -0.75 -10.22
C VAL A 244 -3.15 -1.29 -9.00
N THR A 245 -3.75 -1.07 -7.83
CA THR A 245 -3.24 -1.51 -6.53
C THR A 245 -4.14 -2.60 -5.96
N VAL A 246 -3.58 -3.48 -5.13
CA VAL A 246 -4.36 -4.43 -4.35
C VAL A 246 -3.89 -4.29 -2.91
N VAL A 247 -4.83 -4.11 -1.99
CA VAL A 247 -4.58 -4.06 -0.55
C VAL A 247 -5.24 -5.25 0.12
N GLU A 248 -4.57 -5.81 1.11
CA GLU A 248 -5.12 -6.85 1.97
C GLU A 248 -5.54 -6.23 3.30
N THR A 249 -6.75 -6.52 3.73
CA THR A 249 -7.24 -6.20 5.07
C THR A 249 -7.43 -7.49 5.85
N LYS A 250 -7.21 -7.43 7.16
CA LYS A 250 -7.30 -8.56 8.10
C LYS A 250 -8.44 -8.37 9.11
N THR A 251 -8.96 -7.15 9.23
CA THR A 251 -10.07 -6.84 10.12
C THR A 251 -11.16 -6.03 9.41
N SER A 252 -12.37 -6.07 9.95
CA SER A 252 -13.52 -5.28 9.45
C SER A 252 -13.24 -3.77 9.53
N PHE A 253 -12.44 -3.35 10.52
CA PHE A 253 -12.03 -1.96 10.66
C PHE A 253 -11.02 -1.53 9.59
N GLU A 254 -10.02 -2.37 9.31
CA GLU A 254 -9.10 -2.13 8.19
C GLU A 254 -9.84 -2.09 6.86
N LYS A 255 -10.82 -2.98 6.66
CA LYS A 255 -11.73 -2.96 5.51
C LYS A 255 -12.47 -1.63 5.41
N SER A 256 -13.11 -1.18 6.50
CA SER A 256 -13.81 0.11 6.53
C SER A 256 -12.90 1.32 6.23
N MET A 257 -11.65 1.28 6.70
CA MET A 257 -10.64 2.29 6.35
C MET A 257 -10.24 2.23 4.87
N ALA A 258 -10.00 1.03 4.32
CA ALA A 258 -9.68 0.88 2.90
C ALA A 258 -10.84 1.29 1.98
N ASP A 259 -12.08 0.96 2.36
CA ASP A 259 -13.30 1.40 1.69
C ASP A 259 -13.41 2.94 1.73
N SER A 260 -13.03 3.56 2.85
CA SER A 260 -12.89 5.02 3.01
C SER A 260 -11.61 5.62 2.39
N SER A 261 -10.96 4.89 1.48
CA SER A 261 -9.77 5.32 0.73
C SER A 261 -8.52 5.56 1.58
N PHE A 262 -8.38 4.99 2.78
CA PHE A 262 -7.12 5.09 3.52
C PHE A 262 -6.04 4.15 2.98
N SER A 263 -4.78 4.61 3.02
CA SER A 263 -3.62 3.79 2.65
C SER A 263 -3.42 2.61 3.58
N GLU A 264 -2.80 1.54 3.08
CA GLU A 264 -2.47 0.35 3.85
C GLU A 264 -1.62 0.66 5.07
N THR A 265 -0.59 1.48 4.90
CA THR A 265 0.24 1.97 6.00
C THR A 265 -0.60 2.67 7.06
N SER A 266 -1.52 3.55 6.64
CA SER A 266 -2.36 4.30 7.56
C SER A 266 -3.30 3.40 8.35
N PHE A 267 -3.97 2.44 7.70
CA PHE A 267 -4.88 1.55 8.40
C PHE A 267 -4.16 0.52 9.28
N GLN A 268 -2.95 0.07 8.92
CA GLN A 268 -2.13 -0.82 9.75
C GLN A 268 -1.61 -0.10 11.02
N VAL A 269 -1.15 1.15 10.88
CA VAL A 269 -0.74 2.00 12.03
C VAL A 269 -1.93 2.28 12.96
N ALA A 270 -3.10 2.47 12.37
CA ALA A 270 -4.34 2.69 13.07
C ALA A 270 -4.79 1.41 13.82
N ALA A 271 -4.76 0.25 13.17
CA ALA A 271 -5.13 -1.05 13.75
C ALA A 271 -4.15 -1.54 14.84
N SER A 272 -2.86 -1.21 14.75
CA SER A 272 -1.86 -1.58 15.77
C SER A 272 -1.99 -0.81 17.09
N GLY A 273 -2.97 0.08 17.20
CA GLY A 273 -3.27 0.84 18.41
C GLY A 273 -2.43 2.10 18.59
N GLY A 274 -1.48 2.40 17.69
CA GLY A 274 -0.62 3.58 17.77
C GLY A 274 -1.42 4.90 17.77
N LEU A 275 -2.45 4.99 16.93
CA LEU A 275 -3.28 6.20 16.83
C LEU A 275 -4.44 6.25 17.82
N PHE A 276 -4.90 5.12 18.38
CA PHE A 276 -6.16 5.08 19.14
C PHE A 276 -6.09 4.51 20.56
N GLY A 277 -4.94 3.96 20.97
CA GLY A 277 -4.81 3.16 22.20
C GLY A 277 -5.17 3.89 23.50
N ALA A 278 -5.01 5.22 23.57
CA ALA A 278 -5.27 6.00 24.78
C ALA A 278 -6.68 6.59 24.87
N SER A 279 -7.27 7.04 23.75
CA SER A 279 -8.59 7.71 23.75
C SER A 279 -9.76 6.73 23.69
N LEU A 280 -9.57 5.56 23.06
CA LEU A 280 -10.60 4.52 23.00
C LEU A 280 -10.57 3.55 24.21
N GLY A 281 -9.47 3.50 24.97
CA GLY A 281 -9.35 2.66 26.17
C GLY A 281 -10.30 3.04 27.32
N VAL A 282 -10.90 4.24 27.27
CA VAL A 282 -11.86 4.74 28.29
C VAL A 282 -13.31 4.41 27.93
N LYS A 283 -13.58 3.82 26.76
CA LYS A 283 -14.95 3.44 26.32
C LYS A 283 -15.52 2.20 27.04
N VAL A 284 -14.98 1.82 28.22
CA VAL A 284 -15.44 0.79 29.17
C VAL A 284 -15.07 1.27 30.59
N GLY A 285 -15.89 1.35 31.63
CA GLY A 285 -17.28 1.03 31.88
C GLY A 285 -17.49 1.33 33.38
N GLY A 286 -18.59 1.96 33.76
CA GLY A 286 -18.89 2.23 35.16
C GLY A 286 -19.17 0.95 35.94
N ALA A 287 -18.14 0.34 36.54
CA ALA A 287 -18.18 -0.41 37.79
C ALA A 287 -16.74 -0.70 38.24
N LYS A 288 -16.41 -0.29 39.47
CA LYS A 288 -15.13 -0.51 40.15
C LYS A 288 -14.61 -1.94 40.00
N SER A 289 -13.38 -2.10 39.51
CA SER A 289 -12.33 -2.79 40.26
C SER A 289 -10.97 -2.43 39.67
N SER A 290 -10.09 -1.92 40.53
CA SER A 290 -8.71 -1.64 40.23
C SER A 290 -7.96 -2.94 40.00
N SER A 291 -7.44 -3.16 38.79
CA SER A 291 -6.20 -3.88 38.52
C SER A 291 -5.76 -3.59 37.08
N ASP A 292 -4.46 -3.37 36.92
CA ASP A 292 -3.79 -2.92 35.70
C ASP A 292 -3.97 -3.86 34.50
N ASN A 293 -5.02 -3.66 33.71
CA ASN A 293 -5.12 -4.19 32.36
C ASN A 293 -5.87 -3.21 31.46
N SER A 294 -5.12 -2.43 30.68
CA SER A 294 -5.65 -1.68 29.55
C SER A 294 -6.22 -2.66 28.52
N SER A 295 -7.52 -2.93 28.58
CA SER A 295 -8.20 -3.77 27.61
C SER A 295 -8.26 -3.05 26.26
N SER A 296 -7.29 -3.34 25.39
CA SER A 296 -7.27 -2.85 24.01
C SER A 296 -8.54 -3.32 23.29
N LEU A 297 -9.33 -2.40 22.73
CA LEU A 297 -10.45 -2.75 21.85
C LEU A 297 -9.93 -3.60 20.69
N LYS A 298 -10.61 -4.72 20.38
CA LYS A 298 -10.26 -5.61 19.27
C LYS A 298 -11.18 -5.33 18.09
N ALA A 299 -10.61 -5.18 16.89
CA ALA A 299 -11.39 -5.19 15.66
C ALA A 299 -11.81 -6.63 15.34
N ARG A 300 -12.95 -6.82 14.66
CA ARG A 300 -13.39 -8.15 14.23
C ARG A 300 -12.48 -8.64 13.12
N GLU A 301 -12.00 -9.88 13.23
CA GLU A 301 -11.24 -10.53 12.15
C GLU A 301 -12.13 -10.68 10.90
N GLU A 302 -11.66 -10.13 9.79
CA GLU A 302 -12.28 -10.21 8.48
C GLU A 302 -11.21 -9.95 7.44
N SER A 303 -10.84 -10.99 6.69
CA SER A 303 -9.82 -10.86 5.65
C SER A 303 -10.44 -10.60 4.28
N SER A 304 -10.00 -9.52 3.62
CA SER A 304 -10.44 -9.15 2.26
C SER A 304 -9.26 -8.70 1.41
N LEU A 305 -9.31 -9.02 0.13
CA LEU A 305 -8.50 -8.37 -0.90
C LEU A 305 -9.35 -7.30 -1.57
N ILE A 306 -8.80 -6.09 -1.67
CA ILE A 306 -9.45 -4.95 -2.32
C ILE A 306 -8.56 -4.51 -3.45
N VAL A 307 -9.04 -4.65 -4.68
CA VAL A 307 -8.37 -4.14 -5.88
C VAL A 307 -8.92 -2.77 -6.23
N ASN A 308 -8.01 -1.81 -6.37
CA ASN A 308 -8.32 -0.42 -6.70
C ASN A 308 -7.65 -0.05 -8.03
N TYR A 309 -8.46 0.42 -8.98
CA TYR A 309 -7.98 1.13 -10.15
C TYR A 309 -8.10 2.63 -9.88
N ASN A 310 -6.95 3.27 -9.63
CA ASN A 310 -6.87 4.67 -9.26
C ASN A 310 -6.57 5.55 -10.48
N TYR A 311 -7.29 6.66 -10.57
CA TYR A 311 -7.11 7.77 -11.50
C TYR A 311 -6.98 9.07 -10.68
N PRO A 312 -5.87 9.26 -9.95
CA PRO A 312 -5.64 10.51 -9.27
C PRO A 312 -5.52 11.66 -10.28
N ARG A 313 -5.75 12.88 -9.80
CA ARG A 313 -5.52 14.13 -10.53
C ARG A 313 -4.64 15.08 -9.74
N VAL A 314 -4.85 15.12 -8.43
CA VAL A 314 -4.12 16.02 -7.56
C VAL A 314 -3.98 15.45 -6.16
N THR A 315 -2.79 15.65 -5.59
CA THR A 315 -2.50 15.42 -4.17
C THR A 315 -2.51 16.75 -3.42
N LEU A 316 -3.29 16.81 -2.35
CA LEU A 316 -3.39 17.94 -1.43
C LEU A 316 -2.59 17.66 -0.16
N TYR A 317 -1.96 18.72 0.35
CA TYR A 317 -1.13 18.65 1.55
C TYR A 317 -1.67 19.59 2.62
N TRP A 318 -1.99 19.00 3.78
CA TRP A 318 -2.54 19.69 4.93
C TRP A 318 -1.47 19.79 6.02
N ASP A 319 -0.89 20.98 6.11
CA ASP A 319 0.08 21.35 7.13
C ASP A 319 -0.38 22.56 7.95
N ALA A 320 0.39 22.89 8.99
CA ALA A 320 0.11 24.03 9.86
C ALA A 320 0.19 25.40 9.15
N LYS A 321 0.79 25.49 7.96
CA LYS A 321 0.85 26.71 7.14
C LYS A 321 -0.38 26.85 6.25
N SER A 322 -0.99 25.74 5.84
CA SER A 322 -2.19 25.67 4.99
C SER A 322 -3.50 25.73 5.77
N LEU A 323 -3.52 25.22 7.01
CA LEU A 323 -4.73 25.10 7.81
C LEU A 323 -4.68 25.91 9.10
N GLU A 324 -5.84 26.41 9.51
CA GLU A 324 -6.13 26.93 10.84
C GLU A 324 -7.31 26.17 11.44
N VAL A 325 -7.38 26.08 12.77
CA VAL A 325 -8.51 25.42 13.44
C VAL A 325 -9.76 26.29 13.26
N SER A 326 -10.91 25.68 12.97
CA SER A 326 -12.18 26.42 12.87
C SER A 326 -12.54 27.06 14.23
N ASP A 327 -13.23 28.20 14.21
CA ASP A 327 -13.53 28.92 15.46
C ASP A 327 -14.42 28.08 16.38
N GLU A 328 -15.36 27.33 15.79
CA GLU A 328 -16.21 26.38 16.50
C GLU A 328 -15.40 25.25 17.14
N CYS A 329 -14.48 24.64 16.40
CA CYS A 329 -13.64 23.56 16.91
C CYS A 329 -12.68 24.05 17.99
N LEU A 330 -12.14 25.27 17.83
CA LEU A 330 -11.27 25.91 18.80
C LEU A 330 -12.00 26.22 20.11
N TYR A 331 -13.26 26.66 20.03
CA TYR A 331 -14.10 26.87 21.21
C TYR A 331 -14.40 25.55 21.93
N ASP A 332 -14.82 24.53 21.18
CA ASP A 332 -15.22 23.24 21.77
C ASP A 332 -14.04 22.50 22.41
N ILE A 333 -12.83 22.56 21.83
CA ILE A 333 -11.65 21.92 22.43
C ILE A 333 -11.25 22.58 23.75
N GLN A 334 -11.48 23.89 23.92
CA GLN A 334 -11.21 24.60 25.18
C GLN A 334 -12.15 24.16 26.30
N MET A 335 -13.32 23.61 25.95
CA MET A 335 -14.29 23.08 26.91
C MET A 335 -13.99 21.64 27.35
N VAL A 336 -12.98 20.99 26.75
CA VAL A 336 -12.58 19.63 27.13
C VAL A 336 -11.81 19.65 28.44
N GLN A 337 -12.37 19.02 29.47
CA GLN A 337 -11.80 18.97 30.82
C GLN A 337 -11.49 17.56 31.28
N ASP A 338 -12.14 16.56 30.69
CA ASP A 338 -12.08 15.16 31.10
C ASP A 338 -12.28 14.23 29.90
N ASN A 339 -12.20 12.92 30.14
CA ASN A 339 -12.36 11.93 29.07
C ASN A 339 -13.77 11.91 28.47
N LYS A 340 -14.80 12.33 29.22
CA LYS A 340 -16.19 12.34 28.74
C LYS A 340 -16.39 13.46 27.73
N THR A 341 -15.93 14.66 28.07
CA THR A 341 -15.94 15.85 27.19
C THR A 341 -15.01 15.68 26.00
N LEU A 342 -13.85 15.03 26.18
CA LEU A 342 -12.97 14.63 25.07
C LEU A 342 -13.66 13.65 24.12
N ASN A 343 -14.42 12.68 24.66
CA ASN A 343 -15.18 11.76 23.83
C ASN A 343 -16.25 12.51 23.03
N SER A 344 -17.02 13.41 23.66
CA SER A 344 -17.99 14.26 22.95
C SER A 344 -17.34 15.10 21.85
N PHE A 345 -16.15 15.66 22.11
CA PHE A 345 -15.38 16.38 21.09
C PHE A 345 -15.00 15.48 19.91
N ASN A 346 -14.46 14.29 20.18
CA ASN A 346 -14.04 13.33 19.14
C ASN A 346 -15.22 12.75 18.35
N GLU A 347 -16.40 12.59 18.98
CA GLU A 347 -17.63 12.19 18.28
C GLU A 347 -18.12 13.32 17.35
N LYS A 348 -17.92 14.59 17.73
CA LYS A 348 -18.30 15.75 16.90
C LYS A 348 -17.32 15.97 15.75
N TYR A 349 -16.03 16.16 16.01
CA TYR A 349 -15.06 16.57 14.98
C TYR A 349 -14.24 15.43 14.38
N GLY A 350 -14.26 14.26 15.02
CA GLY A 350 -13.46 13.10 14.62
C GLY A 350 -12.28 12.84 15.56
N HIS A 351 -11.77 11.62 15.48
CA HIS A 351 -10.64 11.11 16.25
C HIS A 351 -9.32 11.30 15.48
N ILE A 352 -9.35 11.18 14.15
CA ILE A 352 -8.18 11.28 13.28
C ILE A 352 -8.41 12.21 12.10
N PHE A 353 -7.31 12.65 11.51
CA PHE A 353 -7.28 13.53 10.35
C PHE A 353 -6.17 13.08 9.40
N SER A 354 -6.43 13.14 8.09
CA SER A 354 -5.46 12.79 7.06
C SER A 354 -4.69 14.04 6.65
N LYS A 355 -3.36 14.02 6.71
CA LYS A 355 -2.55 15.17 6.27
C LYS A 355 -2.29 15.20 4.77
N ARG A 356 -2.45 14.06 4.11
CA ARG A 356 -2.24 13.93 2.67
C ARG A 356 -3.47 13.29 2.04
N VAL A 357 -4.04 13.94 1.04
CA VAL A 357 -5.27 13.46 0.39
C VAL A 357 -5.11 13.54 -1.11
N GLN A 358 -5.30 12.42 -1.80
CA GLN A 358 -5.37 12.39 -3.26
C GLN A 358 -6.83 12.42 -3.69
N ILE A 359 -7.15 13.26 -4.67
CA ILE A 359 -8.48 13.34 -5.27
C ILE A 359 -8.41 13.04 -6.78
N GLY A 360 -9.50 12.48 -7.29
CA GLY A 360 -9.63 12.03 -8.67
C GLY A 360 -10.79 11.05 -8.79
N GLY A 361 -10.58 9.92 -9.46
CA GLY A 361 -11.53 8.80 -9.54
C GLY A 361 -10.89 7.47 -9.11
N ARG A 362 -11.67 6.58 -8.50
CA ARG A 362 -11.25 5.22 -8.14
C ARG A 362 -12.37 4.23 -8.45
N LEU A 363 -12.03 3.14 -9.13
CA LEU A 363 -12.87 1.94 -9.17
C LEU A 363 -12.31 0.92 -8.18
N SER A 364 -13.16 0.42 -7.29
CA SER A 364 -12.79 -0.57 -6.28
C SER A 364 -13.63 -1.84 -6.42
N SER A 365 -13.02 -2.99 -6.18
CA SER A 365 -13.73 -4.27 -6.05
C SER A 365 -13.10 -5.05 -4.91
N SER A 366 -13.92 -5.75 -4.12
CA SER A 366 -13.43 -6.51 -2.97
C SER A 366 -13.86 -7.98 -3.03
N GLU A 367 -12.94 -8.88 -2.68
CA GLU A 367 -13.21 -10.30 -2.51
C GLU A 367 -12.78 -10.73 -1.09
N LYS A 368 -13.58 -11.57 -0.44
CA LYS A 368 -13.20 -12.16 0.85
C LYS A 368 -12.11 -13.20 0.64
N VAL A 369 -11.10 -13.20 1.51
CA VAL A 369 -10.02 -14.19 1.49
C VAL A 369 -10.48 -15.43 2.24
N THR A 370 -10.57 -16.56 1.55
CA THR A 370 -10.98 -17.86 2.13
C THR A 370 -9.81 -18.78 2.48
N SER A 371 -8.58 -18.41 2.10
CA SER A 371 -7.35 -19.20 2.35
C SER A 371 -6.28 -18.32 2.98
N THR A 372 -5.71 -18.76 4.11
CA THR A 372 -4.69 -18.03 4.87
C THR A 372 -3.25 -18.31 4.41
N GLN A 373 -3.05 -19.01 3.29
CA GLN A 373 -1.72 -19.31 2.75
C GLN A 373 -1.23 -18.18 1.83
N ASP A 374 -0.09 -17.57 2.16
CA ASP A 374 0.49 -16.41 1.43
C ASP A 374 0.66 -16.65 -0.08
N ALA A 375 1.09 -17.84 -0.50
CA ALA A 375 1.24 -18.18 -1.92
C ALA A 375 -0.10 -18.19 -2.68
N SER A 376 -1.18 -18.58 -2.00
CA SER A 376 -2.53 -18.54 -2.55
C SER A 376 -3.05 -17.10 -2.66
N THR A 377 -2.74 -16.25 -1.66
CA THR A 377 -3.06 -14.82 -1.66
C THR A 377 -2.35 -14.08 -2.79
N GLN A 378 -1.05 -14.33 -3.02
CA GLN A 378 -0.33 -13.73 -4.15
C GLN A 378 -0.91 -14.13 -5.50
N THR A 379 -1.37 -15.37 -5.63
CA THR A 379 -2.04 -15.85 -6.84
C THR A 379 -3.39 -15.14 -7.04
N GLN A 380 -4.16 -14.93 -5.98
CA GLN A 380 -5.41 -14.16 -6.01
C GLN A 380 -5.16 -12.69 -6.38
N ILE A 381 -4.14 -12.04 -5.78
CA ILE A 381 -3.74 -10.66 -6.11
C ILE A 381 -3.41 -10.51 -7.60
N ARG A 382 -2.60 -11.43 -8.16
CA ARG A 382 -2.24 -11.39 -9.59
C ARG A 382 -3.48 -11.52 -10.48
N LYS A 383 -4.40 -12.43 -10.14
CA LYS A 383 -5.67 -12.59 -10.85
C LYS A 383 -6.54 -11.34 -10.77
N LEU A 384 -6.67 -10.73 -9.60
CA LEU A 384 -7.44 -9.49 -9.41
C LEU A 384 -6.86 -8.33 -10.23
N LYS A 385 -5.54 -8.14 -10.23
CA LYS A 385 -4.88 -7.11 -11.06
C LYS A 385 -5.13 -7.36 -12.55
N ALA A 386 -4.96 -8.60 -13.01
CA ALA A 386 -5.18 -8.95 -14.41
C ALA A 386 -6.64 -8.71 -14.85
N ASN A 387 -7.61 -9.14 -14.03
CA ASN A 387 -9.03 -8.92 -14.29
C ASN A 387 -9.38 -7.42 -14.28
N ALA A 388 -8.82 -6.66 -13.35
CA ALA A 388 -9.05 -5.23 -13.25
C ALA A 388 -8.59 -4.51 -14.52
N SER A 389 -7.36 -4.77 -14.95
CA SER A 389 -6.81 -4.23 -16.20
C SER A 389 -7.66 -4.65 -17.41
N ALA A 390 -8.00 -5.93 -17.51
CA ALA A 390 -8.80 -6.46 -18.61
C ALA A 390 -10.17 -5.75 -18.77
N SER A 391 -10.83 -5.46 -17.64
CA SER A 391 -12.17 -4.82 -17.62
C SER A 391 -12.21 -3.39 -18.15
N VAL A 392 -11.06 -2.71 -18.19
CA VAL A 392 -10.94 -1.32 -18.70
C VAL A 392 -10.45 -1.30 -20.14
N SER A 393 -9.64 -2.28 -20.54
CA SER A 393 -9.15 -2.45 -21.92
C SER A 393 -10.19 -3.01 -22.89
N SER A 394 -11.26 -3.65 -22.40
CA SER A 394 -12.20 -4.41 -23.24
C SER A 394 -13.16 -3.58 -24.11
N SER A 395 -12.97 -2.27 -24.22
CA SER A 395 -13.95 -1.35 -24.85
C SER A 395 -13.91 -1.24 -26.37
N PHE A 396 -13.35 -2.21 -27.08
CA PHE A 396 -13.37 -2.22 -28.54
C PHE A 396 -14.57 -2.97 -29.18
N PHE A 397 -15.53 -3.49 -28.40
CA PHE A 397 -16.75 -4.06 -28.99
C PHE A 397 -17.97 -3.86 -28.08
N GLN A 398 -18.58 -2.68 -28.15
CA GLN A 398 -19.93 -2.44 -27.63
C GLN A 398 -20.85 -2.02 -28.78
N ALA A 399 -20.98 -2.89 -29.78
CA ALA A 399 -22.06 -2.81 -30.75
C ALA A 399 -23.26 -3.59 -30.19
N SER A 400 -24.31 -2.87 -29.85
CA SER A 400 -25.62 -3.41 -29.49
C SER A 400 -26.17 -4.28 -30.63
N ALA A 401 -26.12 -5.60 -30.46
CA ALA A 401 -26.91 -6.53 -31.27
C ALA A 401 -27.51 -7.60 -30.36
N SER A 402 -28.55 -7.21 -29.63
CA SER A 402 -29.56 -8.15 -29.17
C SER A 402 -30.30 -8.69 -30.40
N TYR A 403 -29.77 -9.73 -31.03
CA TYR A 403 -30.56 -10.57 -31.92
C TYR A 403 -30.17 -12.03 -31.72
N ASN A 404 -31.03 -12.73 -30.97
CA ASN A 404 -31.12 -14.17 -31.01
C ASN A 404 -31.31 -14.59 -32.47
N ASN A 405 -30.34 -15.29 -33.04
CA ASN A 405 -30.65 -16.33 -34.01
C ASN A 405 -29.66 -17.47 -33.83
N GLU A 406 -30.16 -18.47 -33.13
CA GLU A 406 -29.70 -19.84 -33.07
C GLU A 406 -29.59 -20.40 -34.51
N LYS A 407 -28.39 -20.34 -35.10
CA LYS A 407 -28.00 -21.25 -36.18
C LYS A 407 -26.57 -21.73 -35.99
N GLN A 408 -26.52 -22.87 -35.32
CA GLN A 408 -25.49 -23.89 -35.37
C GLN A 408 -24.88 -24.03 -36.77
N SER A 409 -23.60 -23.71 -36.92
CA SER A 409 -22.70 -24.36 -37.88
C SER A 409 -21.30 -24.40 -37.27
N ASN A 410 -20.74 -25.60 -37.24
CA ASN A 410 -19.46 -25.95 -36.65
C ASN A 410 -18.31 -25.28 -37.41
N GLU A 411 -17.73 -24.23 -36.82
CA GLU A 411 -16.33 -23.86 -37.04
C GLU A 411 -15.69 -23.57 -35.68
N SER A 412 -14.74 -24.43 -35.32
CA SER A 412 -13.90 -24.31 -34.13
C SER A 412 -12.93 -23.13 -34.28
N LYS A 413 -13.44 -21.91 -34.12
CA LYS A 413 -12.62 -20.76 -33.74
C LYS A 413 -12.32 -20.86 -32.26
N SER A 414 -11.03 -20.82 -31.92
CA SER A 414 -10.49 -20.94 -30.58
C SER A 414 -11.34 -20.15 -29.58
N SER A 415 -12.06 -20.90 -28.76
CA SER A 415 -12.78 -20.40 -27.61
C SER A 415 -11.80 -20.03 -26.50
N ASP A 416 -10.80 -19.21 -26.79
CA ASP A 416 -9.94 -18.57 -25.78
C ASP A 416 -10.42 -17.14 -25.44
N ALA A 417 -11.49 -16.70 -26.10
CA ALA A 417 -12.52 -15.84 -25.49
C ALA A 417 -13.39 -16.61 -24.48
N LYS A 418 -12.89 -17.72 -23.91
CA LYS A 418 -13.47 -18.44 -22.78
C LYS A 418 -13.49 -17.48 -21.60
N ARG A 419 -14.62 -16.78 -21.48
CA ARG A 419 -15.24 -16.28 -20.26
C ARG A 419 -14.21 -15.79 -19.24
N LEU A 420 -14.04 -14.47 -19.19
CA LEU A 420 -13.73 -13.77 -17.94
C LEU A 420 -14.83 -14.11 -16.93
N ASP A 421 -14.80 -15.33 -16.37
CA ASP A 421 -15.86 -15.94 -15.53
C ASP A 421 -15.90 -15.31 -14.12
N LYS A 422 -15.31 -14.12 -13.96
CA LYS A 422 -15.59 -13.16 -12.90
C LYS A 422 -15.72 -11.79 -13.54
N SER A 423 -16.95 -11.42 -13.92
CA SER A 423 -17.29 -10.01 -14.10
C SER A 423 -16.99 -9.30 -12.77
N MET A 424 -15.98 -8.44 -12.75
CA MET A 424 -15.68 -7.66 -11.54
C MET A 424 -16.85 -6.74 -11.24
N ALA A 425 -17.37 -6.79 -10.01
CA ALA A 425 -18.33 -5.82 -9.54
C ALA A 425 -17.55 -4.59 -9.06
N TRP A 426 -17.61 -3.53 -9.87
CA TRP A 426 -16.94 -2.28 -9.56
C TRP A 426 -17.84 -1.36 -8.74
N GLU A 427 -17.26 -0.78 -7.71
CA GLU A 427 -17.76 0.38 -7.00
C GLU A 427 -16.96 1.61 -7.45
N ALA A 428 -17.64 2.69 -7.80
CA ALA A 428 -17.01 3.92 -8.26
C ALA A 428 -17.00 5.00 -7.17
N THR A 429 -15.82 5.57 -6.91
CA THR A 429 -15.62 6.77 -6.09
C THR A 429 -15.09 7.88 -6.99
N GLY A 430 -15.88 8.93 -7.23
CA GLY A 430 -15.56 9.94 -8.24
C GLY A 430 -15.75 9.44 -9.67
N GLY A 431 -15.54 10.32 -10.64
CA GLY A 431 -16.11 10.14 -11.98
C GLY A 431 -17.64 10.17 -11.95
N ASP A 432 -18.27 9.87 -13.10
CA ASP A 432 -19.70 9.59 -13.16
C ASP A 432 -19.97 8.17 -12.66
N THR A 433 -20.37 8.05 -11.39
CA THR A 433 -20.57 6.76 -10.73
C THR A 433 -21.66 5.90 -11.37
N LEU A 434 -22.53 6.46 -12.22
CA LEU A 434 -23.54 5.71 -12.96
C LEU A 434 -22.93 4.80 -14.04
N LEU A 435 -21.66 5.05 -14.40
CA LEU A 435 -20.90 4.27 -15.37
C LEU A 435 -19.98 3.23 -14.71
N CYS A 436 -20.15 2.91 -13.42
CA CYS A 436 -19.30 1.93 -12.73
C CYS A 436 -19.29 0.54 -13.41
N ASN A 437 -20.38 0.18 -14.08
CA ASN A 437 -20.51 -1.05 -14.87
C ASN A 437 -19.89 -0.94 -16.29
N ASN A 438 -19.43 0.25 -16.69
CA ASN A 438 -18.68 0.48 -17.92
C ASN A 438 -17.37 1.26 -17.63
N PRO A 439 -16.36 0.58 -17.03
CA PRO A 439 -15.13 1.22 -16.57
C PRO A 439 -14.44 2.11 -17.61
N ALA A 440 -14.41 1.72 -18.88
CA ALA A 440 -13.73 2.50 -19.90
C ALA A 440 -14.42 3.83 -20.21
N GLN A 441 -15.76 3.86 -20.20
CA GLN A 441 -16.53 5.11 -20.32
C GLN A 441 -16.41 5.95 -19.05
N TRP A 442 -16.39 5.30 -17.88
CA TRP A 442 -16.17 5.99 -16.61
C TRP A 442 -14.83 6.73 -16.56
N CYS A 443 -13.74 6.14 -17.07
CA CYS A 443 -12.39 6.71 -16.98
C CYS A 443 -12.30 8.14 -17.55
N SER A 444 -12.95 8.41 -18.68
CA SER A 444 -12.95 9.75 -19.28
C SER A 444 -13.64 10.79 -18.40
N THR A 445 -14.62 10.40 -17.58
CA THR A 445 -15.39 11.34 -16.73
C THR A 445 -14.59 11.90 -15.55
N VAL A 446 -13.48 11.25 -15.20
CA VAL A 446 -12.53 11.71 -14.17
C VAL A 446 -11.74 12.94 -14.63
N SER A 447 -11.85 13.34 -15.90
CA SER A 447 -11.17 14.52 -16.42
C SER A 447 -11.75 15.83 -15.86
N HIS A 448 -13.02 15.86 -15.45
CA HIS A 448 -13.71 17.04 -14.92
C HIS A 448 -13.62 17.15 -13.39
N TYR A 449 -13.26 18.33 -12.87
CA TYR A 449 -13.02 18.52 -11.43
C TYR A 449 -14.26 18.31 -10.55
N GLU A 450 -15.46 18.53 -11.08
CA GLU A 450 -16.73 18.33 -10.37
C GLU A 450 -16.93 16.86 -9.94
N ASN A 451 -16.31 15.95 -10.69
CA ASN A 451 -16.36 14.52 -10.45
C ASN A 451 -15.24 14.02 -9.55
N TRP A 452 -14.33 14.89 -9.09
CA TRP A 452 -13.20 14.45 -8.26
C TRP A 452 -13.67 14.13 -6.85
N ARG A 453 -13.35 12.91 -6.42
CA ARG A 453 -13.55 12.43 -5.04
C ARG A 453 -12.26 11.95 -4.43
N ILE A 454 -12.25 11.75 -3.12
CA ILE A 454 -11.09 11.23 -2.40
C ILE A 454 -10.80 9.79 -2.82
N VAL A 455 -9.65 9.57 -3.45
CA VAL A 455 -9.20 8.25 -3.92
C VAL A 455 -8.13 7.64 -3.04
N ASN A 456 -7.44 8.46 -2.25
CA ASN A 456 -6.46 7.99 -1.27
C ASN A 456 -6.28 9.00 -0.12
N GLN A 457 -6.04 8.50 1.09
CA GLN A 457 -5.80 9.25 2.32
C GLN A 457 -4.61 8.64 3.05
N ASP A 458 -3.60 9.46 3.35
CA ASP A 458 -2.36 9.01 3.96
C ASP A 458 -1.86 10.01 5.02
N GLU A 459 -0.82 9.61 5.76
CA GLU A 459 -0.26 10.40 6.86
C GLU A 459 -1.32 10.73 7.92
N VAL A 460 -2.05 9.69 8.34
CA VAL A 460 -3.11 9.81 9.35
C VAL A 460 -2.52 10.14 10.70
N VAL A 461 -3.07 11.18 11.33
CA VAL A 461 -2.72 11.63 12.67
C VAL A 461 -3.96 11.74 13.53
N ARG A 462 -3.78 11.80 14.86
CA ARG A 462 -4.87 12.19 15.76
C ARG A 462 -5.28 13.63 15.46
N LEU A 463 -6.58 13.91 15.51
CA LEU A 463 -7.11 15.23 15.15
C LEU A 463 -6.43 16.35 15.96
N TYR A 464 -6.24 16.15 17.26
CA TYR A 464 -5.59 17.14 18.12
C TYR A 464 -4.05 17.18 17.98
N ASP A 465 -3.41 16.21 17.34
CA ASP A 465 -1.96 16.27 17.06
C ASP A 465 -1.66 16.95 15.71
N SER A 466 -2.69 17.19 14.91
CA SER A 466 -2.56 17.71 13.54
C SER A 466 -2.15 19.18 13.44
N SER A 467 -2.40 19.98 14.49
CA SER A 467 -2.15 21.43 14.49
C SER A 467 -1.41 21.89 15.76
N PRO A 468 -0.42 22.80 15.63
CA PRO A 468 0.26 23.40 16.78
C PRO A 468 -0.69 24.10 17.75
N SER A 469 -1.81 24.65 17.27
CA SER A 469 -2.84 25.27 18.13
C SER A 469 -3.42 24.26 19.12
N PHE A 470 -3.66 23.02 18.68
CA PHE A 470 -4.11 21.95 19.55
C PHE A 470 -3.00 21.46 20.49
N GLN A 471 -1.75 21.39 20.02
CA GLN A 471 -0.61 21.00 20.86
C GLN A 471 -0.36 22.01 22.00
N LYS A 472 -0.50 23.31 21.72
CA LYS A 472 -0.41 24.37 22.73
C LYS A 472 -1.53 24.25 23.78
N LEU A 473 -2.75 23.95 23.34
CA LEU A 473 -3.88 23.70 24.24
C LEU A 473 -3.65 22.45 25.10
N ARG A 474 -3.04 21.40 24.56
CA ARG A 474 -2.62 20.21 25.30
C ARG A 474 -1.58 20.53 26.39
N GLY A 475 -0.59 21.36 26.07
CA GLY A 475 0.38 21.82 27.08
C GLY A 475 -0.31 22.54 28.25
N LEU A 476 -1.30 23.38 27.96
CA LEU A 476 -2.08 24.07 28.99
C LEU A 476 -2.97 23.13 29.81
N THR A 477 -3.61 22.15 29.18
CA THR A 477 -4.45 21.16 29.89
C THR A 477 -3.62 20.17 30.70
N GLU A 478 -2.45 19.74 30.24
CA GLU A 478 -1.52 18.91 31.02
C GLU A 478 -0.97 19.66 32.24
N ILE A 479 -0.60 20.94 32.07
CA ILE A 479 -0.22 21.82 33.19
C ILE A 479 -1.38 21.94 34.19
N TRP A 480 -2.60 22.16 33.71
CA TRP A 480 -3.78 22.30 34.58
C TRP A 480 -4.14 21.00 35.30
N LEU A 481 -4.12 19.86 34.62
CA LEU A 481 -4.37 18.54 35.20
C LEU A 481 -3.30 18.16 36.23
N ASN A 482 -2.02 18.47 35.96
CA ASN A 482 -0.94 18.25 36.93
C ASN A 482 -1.07 19.19 38.13
N THR A 483 -1.49 20.44 37.92
CA THR A 483 -1.78 21.39 39.00
C THR A 483 -2.95 20.90 39.86
N LEU A 484 -4.03 20.40 39.26
CA LEU A 484 -5.16 19.82 39.98
C LEU A 484 -4.82 18.53 40.73
N LYS A 485 -3.99 17.65 40.14
CA LYS A 485 -3.46 16.46 40.83
C LYS A 485 -2.65 16.87 42.07
N THR A 486 -1.79 17.88 41.91
CA THR A 486 -0.97 18.42 43.00
C THR A 486 -1.84 19.03 44.09
N ILE A 487 -2.86 19.83 43.72
CA ILE A 487 -3.82 20.39 44.66
C ILE A 487 -4.58 19.27 45.37
N LYS A 488 -5.12 18.27 44.65
CA LYS A 488 -5.81 17.13 45.27
C LYS A 488 -4.92 16.34 46.22
N GLN A 489 -3.67 16.04 45.84
CA GLN A 489 -2.70 15.37 46.72
C GLN A 489 -2.42 16.19 47.98
N ASN A 490 -2.19 17.49 47.83
CA ASN A 490 -1.95 18.39 48.97
C ASN A 490 -3.19 18.51 49.86
N THR A 491 -4.38 18.53 49.29
CA THR A 491 -5.64 18.55 50.05
C THR A 491 -5.85 17.23 50.80
N LEU A 492 -5.54 16.09 50.17
CA LEU A 492 -5.61 14.76 50.80
C LEU A 492 -4.60 14.62 51.96
N LEU A 493 -3.39 15.15 51.77
CA LEU A 493 -2.36 15.24 52.81
C LEU A 493 -2.80 16.14 53.97
N LEU A 494 -3.43 17.27 53.69
CA LEU A 494 -4.01 18.16 54.71
C LEU A 494 -5.13 17.47 55.49
N TYR A 495 -6.06 16.77 54.82
CA TYR A 495 -7.12 16.02 55.49
C TYR A 495 -6.56 14.84 56.32
N SER A 496 -5.54 14.14 55.82
CA SER A 496 -4.83 13.09 56.57
C SER A 496 -4.11 13.65 57.80
N ALA A 497 -3.42 14.79 57.66
CA ALA A 497 -2.73 15.45 58.75
C ALA A 497 -3.71 15.99 59.80
N MET A 498 -4.84 16.57 59.38
CA MET A 498 -5.89 17.04 60.30
C MET A 498 -6.61 15.87 60.99
N GLY A 499 -6.85 14.76 60.29
CA GLY A 499 -7.40 13.53 60.88
C GLY A 499 -6.48 12.95 61.95
N ASN A 500 -5.17 12.88 61.68
CA ASN A 500 -4.18 12.43 62.66
C ASN A 500 -4.07 13.40 63.85
N LEU A 501 -4.16 14.71 63.63
CA LEU A 501 -4.16 15.70 64.70
C LEU A 501 -5.40 15.57 65.60
N LEU A 502 -6.57 15.31 65.00
CA LEU A 502 -7.82 15.10 65.74
C LEU A 502 -7.76 13.83 66.61
N VAL A 503 -7.20 12.74 66.07
CA VAL A 503 -6.98 11.49 66.82
C VAL A 503 -6.00 11.69 67.98
N VAL A 504 -4.89 12.39 67.75
CA VAL A 504 -3.90 12.69 68.80
C VAL A 504 -4.46 13.59 69.89
N MET A 505 -5.28 14.59 69.54
CA MET A 505 -5.97 15.42 70.52
C MET A 505 -7.02 14.63 71.31
N THR A 506 -7.77 13.75 70.67
CA THR A 506 -8.79 12.92 71.34
C THR A 506 -8.14 11.92 72.31
N VAL A 507 -7.04 11.29 71.90
CA VAL A 507 -6.26 10.38 72.76
C VAL A 507 -5.59 11.12 73.92
N SER A 508 -5.09 12.34 73.70
CA SER A 508 -4.48 13.16 74.77
C SER A 508 -5.49 13.68 75.79
N VAL A 509 -6.74 13.96 75.38
CA VAL A 509 -7.82 14.34 76.31
C VAL A 509 -8.33 13.15 77.12
N ILE A 510 -8.38 11.95 76.51
CA ILE A 510 -8.75 10.72 77.22
C ILE A 510 -7.67 10.33 78.25
N LEU A 511 -6.38 10.43 77.89
CA LEU A 511 -5.26 10.12 78.79
C LEU A 511 -5.03 11.13 79.92
N ARG A 512 -5.62 12.33 79.85
CA ARG A 512 -5.56 13.32 80.94
C ARG A 512 -6.73 13.21 81.93
N ASN A 513 -7.78 12.47 81.59
CA ASN A 513 -8.97 12.26 82.42
C ASN A 513 -9.07 10.84 83.01
N LEU A 514 -8.04 10.03 82.79
CA LEU A 514 -7.71 8.80 83.53
C LEU A 514 -6.56 9.14 84.48
#